data_AF-A0A6P1VWR6-F1
#
_entry.id   AF-A0A6P1VWR6-F1
#
_cell.length_a   1.000
_cell.length_b   1.000
_cell.length_c   1.000
_cell.angle_alpha   90.00
_cell.angle_beta   90.00
_cell.angle_gamma   90.00
#
_symmetry.space_group_name_H-M   'P 1'
#
loop_
_entity.id
_entity.type
_entity.pdbx_description
1 polymer ?
#
loop_
_entity_poly.entity_id
_entity_poly.type
_entity_poly.pdbx_seq_one_letter_code
_entity_poly.pdbx_strand_id
1 'polypeptide(L)'
;MSKGEKSHSKSLNVLGIAYKDATIANQLRFKAELLDAGERDKTNYWRAFRDVWQYSEYIGKAPFMIVVIADEVLDYENQPISDAAL
;
A
#
# COMPACT_ATOMS: atom_id res chain seq x y z
N MET A 1 -26.37 -24.66 -11.92
CA MET A 1 -25.21 -23.91 -12.48
C MET A 1 -24.59 -23.09 -11.36
N SER A 2 -23.52 -23.59 -10.74
CA SER A 2 -22.85 -22.87 -9.65
C SER A 2 -21.81 -21.94 -10.25
N LYS A 3 -22.08 -20.62 -10.27
CA LYS A 3 -21.05 -19.61 -10.55
C LYS A 3 -20.24 -19.42 -9.28
N GLY A 4 -19.28 -20.31 -9.07
CA GLY A 4 -18.19 -20.07 -8.13
C GLY A 4 -17.28 -19.01 -8.74
N GLU A 5 -17.57 -17.73 -8.49
CA GLU A 5 -16.59 -16.67 -8.70
C GLU A 5 -15.38 -17.02 -7.84
N LYS A 6 -14.30 -17.47 -8.50
CA LYS A 6 -13.00 -17.63 -7.84
C LYS A 6 -12.64 -16.23 -7.35
N SER A 7 -12.76 -16.02 -6.05
CA SER A 7 -12.13 -14.89 -5.37
C SER A 7 -10.66 -14.91 -5.76
N HIS A 8 -10.27 -14.09 -6.74
CA HIS A 8 -8.87 -13.82 -6.98
C HIS A 8 -8.37 -13.15 -5.71
N SER A 9 -7.75 -13.93 -4.84
CA SER A 9 -6.97 -13.41 -3.72
C SER A 9 -5.98 -12.42 -4.32
N LYS A 10 -6.27 -11.13 -4.17
CA LYS A 10 -5.42 -10.07 -4.71
C LYS A 10 -4.04 -10.20 -4.07
N SER A 11 -3.01 -10.42 -4.86
CA SER A 11 -1.63 -10.47 -4.40
C SER A 11 -1.20 -9.09 -3.93
N LEU A 12 -0.51 -9.01 -2.80
CA LEU A 12 0.09 -7.76 -2.33
C LEU A 12 1.26 -7.39 -3.24
N ASN A 13 1.39 -6.12 -3.58
CA ASN A 13 2.60 -5.59 -4.20
C ASN A 13 3.63 -5.20 -3.13
N VAL A 14 4.77 -4.63 -3.53
CA VAL A 14 5.85 -4.25 -2.60
C VAL A 14 5.38 -3.32 -1.49
N LEU A 15 4.52 -2.32 -1.78
CA LEU A 15 3.94 -1.45 -0.74
C LEU A 15 3.00 -2.20 0.20
N GLY A 16 2.16 -3.08 -0.35
CA GLY A 16 1.26 -3.93 0.45
C GLY A 16 2.02 -4.89 1.37
N ILE A 17 3.15 -5.43 0.89
CA ILE A 17 4.07 -6.27 1.66
C ILE A 17 4.74 -5.45 2.76
N ALA A 18 5.31 -4.29 2.43
CA ALA A 18 5.94 -3.39 3.40
C ALA A 18 4.98 -3.00 4.54
N TYR A 19 3.73 -2.66 4.21
CA TYR A 19 2.71 -2.40 5.23
C TYR A 19 2.39 -3.62 6.09
N LYS A 20 2.26 -4.80 5.48
CA LYS A 20 1.95 -6.04 6.20
C LYS A 20 3.08 -6.44 7.17
N ASP A 21 4.33 -6.28 6.76
CA ASP A 21 5.51 -6.71 7.50
C ASP A 21 5.97 -5.67 8.53
N ALA A 22 5.49 -4.43 8.42
CA ALA A 22 5.74 -3.37 9.39
C ALA A 22 5.14 -3.68 10.77
N THR A 23 5.76 -3.12 11.81
CA THR A 23 5.25 -3.21 13.18
C THR A 23 3.84 -2.61 13.28
N ILE A 24 3.04 -3.04 14.28
CA ILE A 24 1.71 -2.46 14.52
C ILE A 24 1.79 -0.93 14.71
N ALA A 25 2.85 -0.44 15.36
CA ALA A 25 3.08 0.99 15.54
C ALA A 25 3.25 1.71 14.18
N ASN A 26 4.07 1.17 13.28
CA ASN A 26 4.30 1.76 11.96
C ASN A 26 3.06 1.65 11.06
N GLN A 27 2.29 0.55 11.13
CA GLN A 27 1.03 0.43 10.41
C GLN A 27 0.02 1.50 10.85
N LEU A 28 -0.11 1.73 12.17
CA LEU A 28 -0.99 2.77 12.72
C LEU A 28 -0.51 4.16 12.34
N ARG A 29 0.80 4.42 12.40
CA ARG A 29 1.42 5.69 12.00
C ARG A 29 1.19 5.96 10.51
N PHE A 30 1.43 4.99 9.65
CA PHE A 30 1.21 5.10 8.20
C PHE A 30 -0.25 5.45 7.89
N LYS A 31 -1.19 4.74 8.52
CA LYS A 31 -2.62 5.05 8.40
C LYS A 31 -2.95 6.47 8.88
N ALA A 32 -2.40 6.91 10.01
CA ALA A 32 -2.64 8.23 10.56
C ALA A 32 -2.15 9.35 9.62
N GLU A 33 -0.93 9.20 9.09
CA GLU A 33 -0.34 10.17 8.16
C GLU A 33 -1.11 10.23 6.83
N LEU A 34 -1.59 9.10 6.30
CA LEU A 34 -2.46 9.10 5.11
C LEU A 34 -3.81 9.78 5.34
N LEU A 35 -4.37 9.69 6.55
CA LEU A 35 -5.62 10.36 6.89
C LEU A 35 -5.40 11.87 7.01
N ASP A 36 -4.31 12.30 7.65
CA ASP A 36 -3.96 13.72 7.82
C ASP A 36 -3.61 14.39 6.48
N ALA A 37 -2.78 13.75 5.65
CA ALA A 37 -2.51 14.23 4.30
C ALA A 37 -3.80 14.29 3.46
N GLY A 38 -4.68 13.31 3.63
CA GLY A 38 -5.95 13.26 2.94
C GLY A 38 -6.91 14.39 3.33
N GLU A 39 -6.88 14.83 4.58
CA GLU A 39 -7.67 15.98 5.05
C GLU A 39 -7.18 17.30 4.45
N ARG A 40 -5.86 17.46 4.32
CA ARG A 40 -5.21 18.62 3.69
C ARG A 40 -5.53 18.69 2.20
N ASP A 41 -5.39 17.57 1.49
CA ASP A 41 -5.54 17.51 0.02
C ASP A 41 -6.99 17.21 -0.44
N LYS A 42 -7.94 17.13 0.51
CA LYS A 42 -9.35 16.75 0.27
C LYS A 42 -9.48 15.44 -0.51
N THR A 43 -8.61 14.48 -0.24
CA THR A 43 -8.51 13.18 -0.93
C THR A 43 -8.45 12.03 0.09
N ASN A 44 -9.13 10.90 -0.15
CA ASN A 44 -9.08 9.77 0.79
C ASN A 44 -7.93 8.79 0.47
N TYR A 45 -6.70 9.16 0.84
CA TYR A 45 -5.52 8.34 0.56
C TYR A 45 -5.54 6.98 1.27
N TRP A 46 -6.05 6.90 2.50
CA TRP A 46 -6.17 5.62 3.21
C TRP A 46 -7.07 4.63 2.46
N ARG A 47 -8.22 5.09 1.96
CA ARG A 47 -9.12 4.26 1.16
C ARG A 47 -8.47 3.86 -0.16
N ALA A 48 -7.82 4.80 -0.84
CA ALA A 48 -7.10 4.51 -2.07
C ALA A 48 -6.01 3.44 -1.86
N PHE A 49 -5.27 3.53 -0.75
CA PHE A 49 -4.27 2.54 -0.38
C PHE A 49 -4.88 1.13 -0.21
N ARG A 50 -5.89 0.97 0.66
CA ARG A 50 -6.54 -0.33 0.88
C ARG A 50 -7.19 -0.91 -0.38
N ASP A 51 -7.92 -0.08 -1.11
CA ASP A 51 -8.83 -0.62 -2.13
C ASP A 51 -8.06 -0.91 -3.44
N VAL A 52 -6.97 -0.16 -3.68
CA VAL A 52 -6.24 -0.17 -4.96
C VAL A 52 -4.75 -0.41 -4.74
N TRP A 53 -4.05 0.47 -4.02
CA TRP A 53 -2.58 0.51 -4.12
C TRP A 53 -1.86 -0.63 -3.45
N GLN A 54 -2.39 -1.24 -2.41
CA GLN A 54 -1.77 -2.42 -1.82
C GLN A 54 -1.81 -3.65 -2.76
N TYR A 55 -2.64 -3.63 -3.81
CA TYR A 55 -2.87 -4.74 -4.74
C TYR A 55 -2.56 -4.40 -6.20
N SER A 56 -2.12 -3.18 -6.49
CA SER A 56 -1.85 -2.77 -7.87
C SER A 56 -0.57 -3.42 -8.37
N GLU A 57 -0.61 -4.00 -9.58
CA GLU A 57 0.55 -4.67 -10.20
C GLU A 57 1.75 -3.73 -10.38
N TYR A 58 1.50 -2.42 -10.54
CA TYR A 58 2.55 -1.40 -10.73
C TYR A 58 2.36 -0.23 -9.77
N ILE A 59 3.42 0.11 -9.01
CA ILE A 59 3.45 1.27 -8.11
C ILE A 59 3.47 2.59 -8.88
N GLY A 60 3.86 2.60 -10.17
CA GLY A 60 4.02 3.82 -10.98
C GLY A 60 2.76 4.67 -11.21
N LYS A 61 1.58 4.24 -10.74
CA LYS A 61 0.35 5.04 -10.75
C LYS A 61 -0.07 5.52 -9.35
N ALA A 62 0.65 5.14 -8.29
CA ALA A 62 0.31 5.49 -6.92
C ALA A 62 0.39 7.02 -6.74
N PRO A 63 -0.57 7.65 -6.03
CA PRO A 63 -0.44 9.02 -5.59
C PRO A 63 0.91 9.19 -4.89
N PHE A 64 1.69 10.18 -5.33
CA PHE A 64 3.00 10.50 -4.78
C PHE A 64 2.99 10.55 -3.24
N MET A 65 1.92 11.07 -2.66
CA MET A 65 1.72 11.13 -1.20
C MET A 65 1.74 9.77 -0.50
N ILE A 66 1.14 8.73 -1.11
CA ILE A 66 1.14 7.37 -0.53
C ILE A 66 2.55 6.78 -0.53
N VAL A 67 3.30 7.05 -1.60
CA VAL A 67 4.67 6.58 -1.77
C VAL A 67 5.58 7.26 -0.76
N VAL A 68 5.59 8.60 -0.68
CA VAL A 68 6.42 9.35 0.28
C VAL A 68 6.18 8.90 1.72
N ILE A 69 4.93 8.82 2.16
CA ILE A 69 4.60 8.40 3.53
C ILE A 69 4.99 6.94 3.77
N ALA A 70 4.92 6.09 2.75
CA ALA A 70 5.38 4.72 2.89
C ALA A 70 6.90 4.68 3.07
N ASP A 71 7.66 5.54 2.40
CA ASP A 71 9.12 5.55 2.51
C ASP A 71 9.53 5.91 3.94
N GLU A 72 8.94 7.00 4.44
CA GLU A 72 9.23 7.57 5.75
C GLU A 72 8.78 6.70 6.94
N VAL A 73 7.74 5.88 6.76
CA VAL A 73 7.08 5.15 7.87
C VAL A 73 7.25 3.64 7.77
N LEU A 74 7.24 3.09 6.56
CA LEU A 74 7.32 1.64 6.33
C LEU A 74 8.71 1.19 5.89
N ASP A 75 9.66 2.12 5.72
CA ASP A 75 11.02 1.87 5.20
C ASP A 75 10.99 1.09 3.87
N TYR A 76 10.02 1.36 2.98
CA TYR A 76 9.83 0.50 1.80
C TYR A 76 11.01 0.56 0.81
N GLU A 77 11.74 1.67 0.68
CA GLU A 77 12.91 1.76 -0.21
C GLU A 77 14.15 1.03 0.33
N ASN A 78 14.18 0.70 1.62
CA ASN A 78 15.25 -0.06 2.26
C ASN A 78 15.00 -1.57 2.28
N GLN A 79 13.89 -2.04 1.69
CA GLN A 79 13.66 -3.47 1.55
C GLN A 79 14.50 -3.99 0.38
N PRO A 80 15.31 -5.05 0.57
CA PRO A 80 16.05 -5.64 -0.53
C PRO A 80 15.04 -6.05 -1.61
N ILE A 81 15.22 -5.51 -2.82
CA ILE A 81 14.50 -5.97 -4.00
C ILE A 81 14.92 -7.43 -4.15
N SER A 82 14.12 -8.36 -3.64
CA SER A 82 14.33 -9.77 -3.92
C SER A 82 14.23 -9.92 -5.44
N ASP A 83 15.24 -10.49 -6.09
CA ASP A 83 15.41 -10.67 -7.54
C ASP A 83 14.27 -11.46 -8.25
N ALA A 84 13.08 -11.55 -7.68
CA ALA A 84 11.96 -12.35 -8.17
C ALA A 84 11.11 -11.65 -9.27
N ALA A 85 11.61 -10.58 -9.89
CA ALA A 85 10.87 -9.85 -10.93
C ALA A 85 11.72 -9.36 -12.11
N LEU A 86 12.72 -10.14 -12.53
CA LEU A 86 13.34 -10.02 -13.85
C LEU A 86 13.22 -11.32 -14.65
#